data_AF-A0A431PY30-F1
#
_entry.id   AF-A0A431PY30-F1
#
_cell.length_a   1.000
_cell.length_b   1.000
_cell.length_c   1.000
_cell.angle_alpha   90.00
_cell.angle_beta   90.00
_cell.angle_gamma   90.00
#
_symmetry.space_group_name_H-M   'P 1'
#
loop_
_entity.id
_entity.type
_entity.pdbx_description
1 polymer ?
#
loop_
_entity_poly.entity_id
_entity_poly.type
_entity_poly.pdbx_seq_one_letter_code
_entity_poly.pdbx_strand_id
1 'polypeptide(L)'
;MGGHRDGAPGRLALKGDAMTRAAFLCLAVLAAAPARAYDAPSKEDVGAVAACLTLVRENQKKAGVEKEETPGPAGRLAAAARSAPLDPTSCVGVLVTACTQKEGTSNGAQSGCAEREGAVWDQRLNAAYRRALDHMEKEGADNLRKTQRAWIALRDVRCQQAWAAYHGSMAGPIQAWCEMELTARQALWVDSWSE
;
A
#
# COMPACT_ATOMS: atom_id res chain seq x y z
N MET A 1 -35.91 56.80 -28.93
CA MET A 1 -37.03 57.02 -28.00
C MET A 1 -37.14 55.73 -27.18
N GLY A 2 -36.67 55.61 -25.95
CA GLY A 2 -36.76 56.54 -24.82
C GLY A 2 -37.74 55.92 -23.82
N GLY A 3 -37.23 55.24 -22.79
CA GLY A 3 -38.05 54.51 -21.83
C GLY A 3 -37.27 54.15 -20.57
N HIS A 4 -36.90 55.17 -19.80
CA HIS A 4 -36.44 55.08 -18.41
C HIS A 4 -37.54 55.67 -17.54
N ARG A 5 -37.90 55.00 -16.44
CA ARG A 5 -38.37 55.58 -15.16
C ARG A 5 -38.51 54.50 -14.09
N ASP A 6 -37.48 54.43 -13.25
CA ASP A 6 -37.49 54.53 -11.79
C ASP A 6 -38.69 54.03 -10.98
N GLY A 7 -38.38 53.24 -9.94
CA GLY A 7 -39.27 52.96 -8.81
C GLY A 7 -38.69 51.93 -7.84
N ALA A 8 -37.84 52.38 -6.91
CA ALA A 8 -37.33 51.56 -5.80
C ALA A 8 -38.44 51.17 -4.80
N PRO A 9 -38.26 50.06 -4.05
CA PRO A 9 -38.84 49.95 -2.73
C PRO A 9 -37.79 49.71 -1.63
N GLY A 10 -37.83 50.62 -0.65
CA GLY A 10 -37.94 50.30 0.78
C GLY A 10 -36.95 49.32 1.40
N ARG A 11 -36.01 49.88 2.19
CA ARG A 11 -35.26 49.17 3.21
C ARG A 11 -36.22 48.50 4.20
N LEU A 12 -36.10 47.19 4.41
CA LEU A 12 -36.49 46.56 5.67
C LEU A 12 -35.22 46.15 6.43
N ALA A 13 -35.09 46.72 7.62
CA ALA A 13 -33.95 46.58 8.50
C ALA A 13 -33.87 45.19 9.15
N LEU A 14 -32.62 44.77 9.33
CA LEU A 14 -32.18 43.65 10.13
C LEU A 14 -32.76 43.68 11.56
N LYS A 15 -33.29 42.55 12.00
CA LYS A 15 -33.24 42.14 13.42
C LYS A 15 -32.59 40.76 13.46
N GLY A 16 -31.40 40.70 14.04
CA GLY A 16 -30.71 39.46 14.30
C GLY A 16 -31.33 38.77 15.50
N ASP A 17 -31.38 37.45 15.45
CA ASP A 17 -31.24 36.61 16.64
C ASP A 17 -30.25 35.49 16.31
N ALA A 18 -29.32 35.32 17.23
CA ALA A 18 -28.15 34.47 17.13
C ALA A 18 -28.50 32.99 17.33
N MET A 19 -27.54 32.13 16.95
CA MET A 19 -27.54 30.66 17.14
C MET A 19 -28.61 29.94 16.32
N THR A 20 -28.26 29.21 15.26
CA THR A 20 -27.78 27.82 15.44
C THR A 20 -26.98 27.42 14.19
N ARG A 21 -25.65 27.53 14.26
CA ARG A 21 -24.77 26.78 13.34
C ARG A 21 -24.78 25.33 13.81
N ALA A 22 -25.64 24.50 13.22
CA ALA A 22 -25.50 23.06 13.34
C ALA A 22 -24.29 22.64 12.49
N ALA A 23 -23.12 22.65 13.14
CA ALA A 23 -21.94 21.97 12.67
C ALA A 23 -22.31 20.50 12.47
N PHE A 24 -22.31 20.02 11.23
CA PHE A 24 -22.27 18.59 10.97
C PHE A 24 -20.92 18.09 11.49
N LEU A 25 -20.97 17.39 12.63
CA LEU A 25 -19.83 16.74 13.25
C LEU A 25 -19.17 15.81 12.22
N CYS A 26 -17.87 16.02 12.01
CA CYS A 26 -16.96 14.99 11.50
C CYS A 26 -17.04 13.76 12.42
N LEU A 27 -17.78 12.73 12.01
CA LEU A 27 -17.55 11.37 12.50
C LEU A 27 -16.93 10.54 11.39
N ALA A 28 -15.60 10.57 11.36
CA ALA A 28 -14.79 9.44 10.93
C ALA A 28 -13.40 9.60 11.55
N VAL A 29 -13.33 9.59 12.88
CA VAL A 29 -12.10 9.10 13.51
C VAL A 29 -12.16 7.59 13.29
N LEU A 30 -11.64 7.14 12.14
CA LEU A 30 -11.06 5.80 12.09
C LEU A 30 -10.02 5.82 13.21
N ALA A 31 -10.31 5.17 14.33
CA ALA A 31 -9.27 4.81 15.26
C ALA A 31 -8.30 3.99 14.41
N ALA A 32 -7.20 4.61 13.99
CA ALA A 32 -6.11 3.89 13.36
C ALA A 32 -5.73 2.84 14.39
N ALA A 33 -6.04 1.58 14.11
CA ALA A 33 -5.41 0.50 14.84
C ALA A 33 -3.91 0.80 14.81
N PRO A 34 -3.19 0.68 15.95
CA PRO A 34 -1.76 0.87 15.91
C PRO A 34 -1.21 -0.06 14.83
N ALA A 35 -0.50 0.51 13.85
CA ALA A 35 0.21 -0.29 12.87
C ALA A 35 1.00 -1.34 13.65
N ARG A 36 0.76 -2.62 13.35
CA ARG A 36 1.46 -3.72 14.02
C ARG A 36 2.94 -3.50 13.76
N ALA A 37 3.68 -3.10 14.80
CA ALA A 37 5.11 -2.95 14.71
C ALA A 37 5.69 -4.36 14.70
N TYR A 38 6.27 -4.77 13.57
CA TYR A 38 7.04 -6.00 13.52
C TYR A 38 8.28 -5.87 14.40
N ASP A 39 8.70 -6.97 15.01
CA ASP A 39 10.07 -7.07 15.53
C ASP A 39 11.07 -6.89 14.37
N ALA A 40 12.28 -6.43 14.69
CA ALA A 40 13.32 -6.28 13.69
C ALA A 40 13.60 -7.63 13.00
N PRO A 41 13.63 -7.69 11.66
CA PRO A 41 13.83 -8.95 10.95
C PRO A 41 15.25 -9.48 11.17
N SER A 42 15.41 -10.80 11.13
CA SER A 42 16.73 -11.43 11.21
C SER A 42 17.56 -11.12 9.95
N LYS A 43 18.90 -11.17 10.07
CA LYS A 43 19.80 -11.00 8.92
C LYS A 43 19.58 -12.07 7.84
N GLU A 44 19.22 -13.27 8.25
CA GLU A 44 18.89 -14.38 7.35
C GLU A 44 17.65 -14.05 6.52
N ASP A 45 16.60 -13.57 7.18
CA ASP A 45 15.33 -13.18 6.53
C ASP A 45 15.52 -12.03 5.54
N VAL A 46 16.26 -11.01 5.95
CA VAL A 46 16.64 -9.90 5.07
C VAL A 46 17.44 -10.42 3.87
N GLY A 47 18.35 -11.36 4.10
CA GLY A 47 19.17 -11.99 3.06
C GLY A 47 18.33 -12.76 2.03
N ALA A 48 17.33 -13.54 2.48
CA ALA A 48 16.47 -14.34 1.60
C ALA A 48 15.68 -13.47 0.61
N VAL A 49 15.00 -12.43 1.10
CA VAL A 49 14.26 -11.49 0.25
C VAL A 49 15.22 -10.73 -0.67
N ALA A 50 16.38 -10.31 -0.17
CA ALA A 50 17.39 -9.61 -0.97
C ALA A 50 17.98 -10.50 -2.10
N ALA A 51 18.16 -11.79 -1.86
CA ALA A 51 18.62 -12.75 -2.86
C ALA A 51 17.59 -12.89 -3.99
N CYS A 52 16.30 -13.03 -3.66
CA CYS A 52 15.25 -13.08 -4.68
C CYS A 52 15.20 -11.78 -5.51
N LEU A 53 15.22 -10.62 -4.87
CA LEU A 53 15.23 -9.33 -5.59
C LEU A 53 16.48 -9.16 -6.46
N THR A 54 17.62 -9.73 -6.06
CA THR A 54 18.84 -9.76 -6.89
C THR A 54 18.64 -10.61 -8.13
N LEU A 55 18.05 -11.81 -7.99
CA LEU A 55 17.72 -12.66 -9.13
C LEU A 55 16.79 -11.94 -10.12
N VAL A 56 15.76 -11.23 -9.64
CA VAL A 56 14.85 -10.45 -10.49
C VAL A 56 15.62 -9.36 -11.25
N ARG A 57 16.50 -8.59 -10.57
CA ARG A 57 17.34 -7.57 -11.23
C ARG A 57 18.28 -8.16 -12.27
N GLU A 58 18.83 -9.34 -12.01
CA GLU A 58 19.68 -10.05 -13.00
C GLU A 58 18.87 -10.50 -14.21
N ASN A 59 17.63 -10.96 -14.01
CA ASN A 59 16.73 -11.30 -15.11
C ASN A 59 16.36 -10.06 -15.93
N GLN A 60 16.08 -8.93 -15.28
CA GLN A 60 15.81 -7.64 -15.94
C GLN A 60 16.99 -7.21 -16.82
N LYS A 61 18.23 -7.31 -16.32
CA LYS A 61 19.44 -7.01 -17.11
C LYS A 61 19.59 -7.91 -18.33
N LYS A 62 19.20 -9.18 -18.23
CA LYS A 62 19.28 -10.15 -19.33
C LYS A 62 18.16 -10.00 -20.36
N ALA A 63 17.00 -9.48 -19.96
CA ALA A 63 15.83 -9.36 -20.83
C ALA A 63 16.05 -8.41 -22.03
N GLY A 64 17.01 -7.49 -21.93
CA GLY A 64 17.27 -6.48 -22.97
C GLY A 64 16.17 -5.43 -23.04
N VAL A 65 16.15 -4.65 -24.13
CA VAL A 65 15.12 -3.64 -24.35
C VAL A 65 13.77 -4.31 -24.63
N GLU A 66 12.71 -3.79 -24.02
CA GLU A 66 11.35 -4.24 -24.28
C GLU A 66 11.06 -4.19 -25.78
N LYS A 67 10.67 -5.34 -26.34
CA LYS A 67 10.24 -5.43 -27.74
C LYS A 67 8.77 -5.05 -27.81
N GLU A 68 8.43 -4.29 -28.85
CA GLU A 68 7.04 -3.95 -29.18
C GLU A 68 6.15 -5.19 -29.12
N GLU A 69 5.04 -5.07 -28.40
CA GLU A 69 4.09 -6.15 -28.24
C GLU A 69 3.37 -6.41 -29.56
N THR A 70 3.40 -7.66 -30.04
CA THR A 70 2.56 -8.05 -31.18
C THR A 70 1.08 -7.87 -30.81
N PRO A 71 0.25 -7.22 -31.64
CA PRO A 71 -1.15 -7.02 -31.33
C PRO A 71 -1.92 -8.33 -31.10
N GLY A 72 -2.91 -8.28 -30.20
CA GLY A 72 -3.87 -9.35 -29.96
C GLY A 72 -3.51 -10.31 -28.81
N PRO A 73 -4.43 -11.22 -28.45
CA PRO A 73 -4.29 -12.05 -27.24
C PRO A 73 -3.02 -12.90 -27.18
N ALA A 74 -2.59 -13.48 -28.31
CA ALA A 74 -1.39 -14.31 -28.37
C ALA A 74 -0.11 -13.48 -28.15
N GLY A 75 -0.05 -12.28 -28.72
CA GLY A 75 1.06 -11.36 -28.51
C GLY A 75 1.12 -10.86 -27.06
N ARG A 76 -0.02 -10.54 -26.46
CA ARG A 76 -0.10 -10.20 -25.03
C ARG A 76 0.35 -11.33 -24.12
N LEU A 77 -0.06 -12.56 -24.40
CA LEU A 77 0.37 -13.73 -23.64
C LEU A 77 1.89 -13.94 -23.75
N ALA A 78 2.45 -13.79 -24.95
CA ALA A 78 3.89 -13.88 -25.15
C ALA A 78 4.65 -12.76 -24.42
N ALA A 79 4.12 -11.55 -24.38
CA ALA A 79 4.68 -10.45 -23.60
C ALA A 79 4.64 -10.73 -22.09
N ALA A 80 3.50 -11.20 -21.58
CA ALA A 80 3.35 -11.58 -20.18
C ALA A 80 4.32 -12.70 -19.77
N ALA A 81 4.53 -13.70 -20.62
CA ALA A 81 5.50 -14.77 -20.37
C ALA A 81 6.95 -14.24 -20.26
N ARG A 82 7.30 -13.20 -21.02
CA ARG A 82 8.62 -12.55 -20.92
C ARG A 82 8.76 -11.68 -19.68
N SER A 83 7.69 -11.01 -19.25
CA SER A 83 7.72 -10.10 -18.09
C SER A 83 7.60 -10.82 -16.75
N ALA A 84 6.97 -11.99 -16.70
CA ALA A 84 6.77 -12.77 -15.46
C ALA A 84 8.04 -12.95 -14.60
N PRO A 85 9.22 -13.35 -15.15
CA PRO A 85 10.45 -13.50 -14.34
C PRO A 85 11.11 -12.16 -13.96
N LEU A 86 10.59 -11.03 -14.43
CA LEU A 86 11.13 -9.68 -14.24
C LEU A 86 10.36 -8.89 -13.18
N ASP A 87 9.23 -9.42 -12.71
CA ASP A 87 8.37 -8.75 -11.75
C ASP A 87 8.89 -8.98 -10.32
N PRO A 88 9.32 -7.94 -9.59
CA PRO A 88 9.77 -8.09 -8.22
C PRO A 88 8.68 -8.55 -7.25
N THR A 89 7.39 -8.46 -7.63
CA THR A 89 6.30 -9.03 -6.82
C THR A 89 6.33 -10.56 -6.78
N SER A 90 7.08 -11.21 -7.69
CA SER A 90 7.36 -12.65 -7.60
C SER A 90 8.16 -13.06 -6.37
N CYS A 91 8.81 -12.10 -5.68
CA CYS A 91 9.52 -12.34 -4.43
C CYS A 91 8.63 -12.27 -3.18
N VAL A 92 7.36 -11.87 -3.32
CA VAL A 92 6.42 -11.84 -2.19
C VAL A 92 6.04 -13.27 -1.80
N GLY A 93 6.23 -13.60 -0.53
CA GLY A 93 6.00 -14.93 0.01
C GLY A 93 7.20 -15.86 -0.10
N VAL A 94 8.38 -15.39 -0.55
CA VAL A 94 9.58 -16.23 -0.70
C VAL A 94 10.03 -16.83 0.64
N LEU A 95 9.98 -16.02 1.71
CA LEU A 95 10.34 -16.43 3.06
C LEU A 95 9.18 -17.22 3.66
N VAL A 96 7.93 -16.74 3.53
CA VAL A 96 6.76 -17.44 4.07
C VAL A 96 6.69 -18.88 3.55
N THR A 97 6.93 -19.08 2.26
CA THR A 97 6.92 -20.41 1.62
C THR A 97 7.98 -21.32 2.23
N ALA A 98 9.25 -20.89 2.27
CA ALA A 98 10.34 -21.69 2.83
C ALA A 98 10.16 -21.95 4.34
N CYS A 99 9.69 -20.94 5.08
CA CYS A 99 9.40 -21.05 6.50
C CYS A 99 8.26 -22.06 6.76
N THR A 100 7.16 -22.00 6.01
CA THR A 100 6.02 -22.92 6.18
C THR A 100 6.39 -24.37 5.83
N GLN A 101 7.25 -24.58 4.83
CA GLN A 101 7.79 -25.91 4.51
C GLN A 101 8.59 -26.52 5.65
N LYS A 102 9.28 -25.69 6.45
CA LYS A 102 10.11 -26.10 7.58
C LYS A 102 9.32 -26.23 8.89
N GLU A 103 8.52 -25.22 9.22
CA GLU A 103 7.85 -25.06 10.52
C GLU A 103 6.44 -25.70 10.55
N GLY A 104 5.90 -26.08 9.37
CA GLY A 104 4.60 -26.73 9.22
C GLY A 104 3.43 -25.76 9.01
N THR A 105 2.23 -26.33 8.84
CA THR A 105 1.03 -25.62 8.36
C THR A 105 0.04 -25.23 9.47
N SER A 106 0.45 -25.24 10.74
CA SER A 106 -0.43 -24.76 11.81
C SER A 106 -0.74 -23.26 11.63
N ASN A 107 -1.92 -22.81 12.08
CA ASN A 107 -2.31 -21.40 11.96
C ASN A 107 -1.29 -20.45 12.61
N GLY A 108 -0.70 -20.86 13.73
CA GLY A 108 0.35 -20.10 14.42
C GLY A 108 1.66 -20.05 13.61
N ALA A 109 2.11 -21.19 13.08
CA ALA A 109 3.32 -21.26 12.25
C ALA A 109 3.18 -20.40 10.98
N GLN A 110 2.05 -20.51 10.28
CA GLN A 110 1.78 -19.69 9.09
C GLN A 110 1.74 -18.19 9.41
N SER A 111 1.11 -17.80 10.53
CA SER A 111 1.10 -16.41 10.98
C SER A 111 2.51 -15.90 11.27
N GLY A 112 3.31 -16.66 12.03
CA GLY A 112 4.69 -16.28 12.35
C GLY A 112 5.61 -16.21 11.13
N CYS A 113 5.44 -17.12 10.17
CA CYS A 113 6.17 -17.06 8.89
C CYS A 113 5.82 -15.79 8.09
N ALA A 114 4.54 -15.44 8.01
CA ALA A 114 4.09 -14.21 7.36
C ALA A 114 4.57 -12.94 8.07
N GLU A 115 4.56 -12.92 9.41
CA GLU A 115 5.07 -11.80 10.20
C GLU A 115 6.57 -11.59 10.00
N ARG A 116 7.37 -12.66 9.91
CA ARG A 116 8.82 -12.57 9.62
C ARG A 116 9.10 -11.93 8.27
N GLU A 117 8.38 -12.35 7.23
CA GLU A 117 8.54 -11.72 5.92
C GLU A 117 8.00 -10.29 5.90
N GLY A 118 6.87 -10.03 6.58
CA GLY A 118 6.30 -8.70 6.77
C GLY A 118 7.29 -7.72 7.39
N ALA A 119 8.06 -8.17 8.40
CA ALA A 119 9.12 -7.39 9.02
C ALA A 119 10.21 -6.96 8.04
N VAL A 120 10.62 -7.85 7.13
CA VAL A 120 11.59 -7.53 6.08
C VAL A 120 11.03 -6.48 5.14
N TRP A 121 9.79 -6.66 4.67
CA TRP A 121 9.14 -5.72 3.76
C TRP A 121 8.87 -4.36 4.40
N ASP A 122 8.52 -4.31 5.68
CA ASP A 122 8.32 -3.05 6.41
C ASP A 122 9.63 -2.29 6.58
N GLN A 123 10.73 -2.97 6.93
CA GLN A 123 12.06 -2.36 6.94
C GLN A 123 12.41 -1.77 5.56
N ARG A 124 12.10 -2.49 4.47
CA ARG A 124 12.33 -2.02 3.10
C ARG A 124 11.47 -0.81 2.74
N LEU A 125 10.17 -0.85 3.05
CA LEU A 125 9.23 0.24 2.81
C LEU A 125 9.71 1.51 3.50
N ASN A 126 10.05 1.43 4.79
CA ASN A 126 10.51 2.58 5.55
C ASN A 126 11.84 3.14 5.01
N ALA A 127 12.74 2.29 4.52
CA ALA A 127 13.98 2.73 3.91
C ALA A 127 13.76 3.41 2.55
N ALA A 128 12.89 2.85 1.69
CA ALA A 128 12.51 3.44 0.41
C ALA A 128 11.79 4.78 0.61
N TYR A 129 10.85 4.83 1.55
CA TYR A 129 10.13 6.05 1.88
C TYR A 129 11.05 7.20 2.28
N ARG A 130 12.10 6.94 3.09
CA ARG A 130 13.10 7.95 3.42
C ARG A 130 13.86 8.43 2.18
N ARG A 131 14.37 7.51 1.36
CA ARG A 131 15.07 7.85 0.10
C ARG A 131 14.19 8.69 -0.82
N ALA A 132 12.96 8.26 -1.07
CA ALA A 132 12.01 9.00 -1.90
C ALA A 132 11.78 10.43 -1.39
N LEU A 133 11.62 10.61 -0.08
CA LEU A 133 11.45 11.94 0.51
C LEU A 133 12.68 12.84 0.36
N ASP A 134 13.89 12.27 0.34
CA ASP A 134 15.14 13.01 0.19
C ASP A 134 15.34 13.55 -1.24
N HIS A 135 14.70 12.94 -2.25
CA HIS A 135 14.81 13.31 -3.66
C HIS A 135 13.64 14.13 -4.20
N MET A 136 12.50 14.16 -3.49
CA MET A 136 11.30 14.86 -3.93
C MET A 136 11.27 16.34 -3.52
N GLU A 137 10.79 17.20 -4.42
CA GLU A 137 10.37 18.55 -4.05
C GLU A 137 9.20 18.54 -3.06
N LYS A 138 8.97 19.67 -2.40
CA LYS A 138 8.00 19.80 -1.30
C LYS A 138 6.61 19.24 -1.65
N GLU A 139 6.08 19.56 -2.84
CA GLU A 139 4.75 19.10 -3.26
C GLU A 139 4.69 17.58 -3.40
N GLY A 140 5.68 16.97 -4.04
CA GLY A 140 5.80 15.51 -4.19
C GLY A 140 5.93 14.81 -2.84
N ALA A 141 6.78 15.34 -1.96
CA ALA A 141 6.99 14.82 -0.61
C ALA A 141 5.70 14.89 0.25
N ASP A 142 4.96 16.00 0.17
CA ASP A 142 3.69 16.18 0.88
C ASP A 142 2.61 15.21 0.35
N ASN A 143 2.57 14.98 -0.97
CA ASN A 143 1.69 13.98 -1.56
C ASN A 143 2.08 12.54 -1.14
N LEU A 144 3.37 12.19 -1.15
CA LEU A 144 3.84 10.86 -0.72
C LEU A 144 3.47 10.59 0.75
N ARG A 145 3.65 11.57 1.65
CA ARG A 145 3.21 11.48 3.05
C ARG A 145 1.71 11.20 3.16
N LYS A 146 0.89 11.88 2.37
CA LYS A 146 -0.56 11.67 2.33
C LYS A 146 -0.90 10.27 1.82
N THR A 147 -0.25 9.83 0.75
CA THR A 147 -0.40 8.49 0.18
C THR A 147 -0.06 7.41 1.19
N GLN A 148 1.06 7.52 1.92
CA GLN A 148 1.43 6.52 2.93
C GLN A 148 0.40 6.41 4.05
N ARG A 149 -0.11 7.54 4.57
CA ARG A 149 -1.15 7.52 5.61
C ARG A 149 -2.45 6.85 5.13
N ALA A 150 -2.88 7.16 3.91
CA ALA A 150 -4.07 6.55 3.32
C ALA A 150 -3.88 5.06 3.07
N TRP A 151 -2.69 4.66 2.61
CA TRP A 151 -2.34 3.26 2.39
C TRP A 151 -2.35 2.45 3.69
N ILE A 152 -1.79 2.97 4.79
CA ILE A 152 -1.83 2.28 6.10
C ILE A 152 -3.28 2.01 6.50
N ALA A 153 -4.16 3.02 6.41
CA ALA A 153 -5.58 2.86 6.73
C ALA A 153 -6.26 1.80 5.84
N LEU A 154 -5.94 1.76 4.53
CA LEU A 154 -6.43 0.72 3.62
C LEU A 154 -5.94 -0.66 4.04
N ARG A 155 -4.64 -0.82 4.31
CA ARG A 155 -4.05 -2.10 4.72
C ARG A 155 -4.73 -2.64 5.96
N ASP A 156 -4.82 -1.82 7.00
CA ASP A 156 -5.32 -2.24 8.31
C ASP A 156 -6.80 -2.67 8.22
N VAL A 157 -7.65 -1.85 7.58
CA VAL A 157 -9.08 -2.18 7.40
C VAL A 157 -9.25 -3.40 6.48
N ARG A 158 -8.50 -3.47 5.37
CA ARG A 158 -8.61 -4.60 4.43
C ARG A 158 -8.21 -5.91 5.08
N CYS A 159 -7.13 -5.94 5.84
CA CYS A 159 -6.63 -7.18 6.42
C CYS A 159 -7.41 -7.61 7.67
N GLN A 160 -8.06 -6.67 8.37
CA GLN A 160 -9.00 -6.97 9.45
C GLN A 160 -10.24 -7.76 8.95
N GLN A 161 -10.57 -7.70 7.65
CA GLN A 161 -11.68 -8.46 7.07
C GLN A 161 -11.59 -9.96 7.35
N ALA A 162 -10.38 -10.51 7.54
CA ALA A 162 -10.20 -11.91 7.91
C ALA A 162 -10.95 -12.28 9.21
N TRP A 163 -10.91 -11.41 10.22
CA TRP A 163 -11.61 -11.64 11.49
C TRP A 163 -13.11 -11.38 11.42
N ALA A 164 -13.57 -10.59 10.45
CA ALA A 164 -14.99 -10.41 10.19
C ALA A 164 -15.58 -11.59 9.40
N ALA A 165 -14.79 -12.24 8.53
CA ALA A 165 -15.23 -13.33 7.68
C ALA A 165 -15.07 -14.72 8.33
N TYR A 166 -14.04 -14.91 9.17
CA TYR A 166 -13.69 -16.20 9.74
C TYR A 166 -13.72 -16.14 11.28
N HIS A 167 -14.28 -17.18 11.89
CA HIS A 167 -14.26 -17.37 13.33
C HIS A 167 -13.09 -18.29 13.73
N GLY A 168 -12.42 -17.97 14.85
CA GLY A 168 -11.32 -18.77 15.39
C GLY A 168 -9.96 -18.50 14.75
N SER A 169 -8.98 -19.37 15.01
CA SER A 169 -7.57 -19.11 14.73
C SER A 169 -7.19 -19.08 13.24
N MET A 170 -8.08 -19.47 12.33
CA MET A 170 -7.84 -19.38 10.88
C MET A 170 -7.73 -17.94 10.37
N ALA A 171 -8.34 -16.96 11.05
CA ALA A 171 -8.25 -15.56 10.66
C ALA A 171 -6.81 -15.00 10.79
N GLY A 172 -6.03 -15.52 11.74
CA GLY A 172 -4.65 -15.10 12.01
C GLY A 172 -3.73 -15.17 10.79
N PRO A 173 -3.50 -16.34 10.18
CA PRO A 173 -2.60 -16.46 9.03
C PRO A 173 -3.11 -15.71 7.80
N ILE A 174 -4.43 -15.59 7.62
CA ILE A 174 -5.04 -14.83 6.51
C ILE A 174 -4.76 -13.34 6.67
N GLN A 175 -4.93 -12.78 7.87
CA GLN A 175 -4.58 -11.38 8.15
C GLN A 175 -3.07 -11.16 7.98
N ALA A 176 -2.24 -12.01 8.58
CA ALA A 176 -0.78 -11.85 8.52
C ALA A 176 -0.25 -11.90 7.08
N TRP A 177 -0.76 -12.81 6.25
CA TRP A 177 -0.44 -12.85 4.82
C TRP A 177 -0.87 -11.57 4.10
N CYS A 178 -2.10 -11.10 4.35
CA CYS A 178 -2.61 -9.86 3.75
C CYS A 178 -1.73 -8.65 4.10
N GLU A 179 -1.35 -8.49 5.37
CA GLU A 179 -0.51 -7.38 5.82
C GLU A 179 0.89 -7.45 5.19
N MET A 180 1.48 -8.65 5.17
CA MET A 180 2.78 -8.90 4.53
C MET A 180 2.75 -8.58 3.04
N GLU A 181 1.76 -9.10 2.29
CA GLU A 181 1.65 -8.89 0.85
C GLU A 181 1.45 -7.42 0.50
N LEU A 182 0.56 -6.72 1.20
CA LEU A 182 0.31 -5.30 0.95
C LEU A 182 1.53 -4.44 1.30
N THR A 183 2.26 -4.79 2.37
CA THR A 183 3.49 -4.11 2.74
C THR A 183 4.59 -4.34 1.71
N ALA A 184 4.71 -5.56 1.18
CA ALA A 184 5.67 -5.88 0.13
C ALA A 184 5.40 -5.11 -1.17
N ARG A 185 4.15 -5.12 -1.64
CA ARG A 185 3.74 -4.37 -2.83
C ARG A 185 3.95 -2.87 -2.65
N GLN A 186 3.65 -2.34 -1.48
CA GLN A 186 3.89 -0.94 -1.17
C GLN A 186 5.38 -0.60 -1.13
N ALA A 187 6.21 -1.45 -0.54
CA ALA A 187 7.66 -1.28 -0.52
C ALA A 187 8.22 -1.18 -1.94
N LEU A 188 7.83 -2.09 -2.83
CA LEU A 188 8.24 -2.10 -4.24
C LEU A 188 7.74 -0.86 -4.99
N TRP A 189 6.49 -0.44 -4.75
CA TRP A 189 5.95 0.78 -5.35
C TRP A 189 6.67 2.04 -4.86
N VAL A 190 6.97 2.17 -3.58
CA VAL A 190 7.72 3.34 -3.07
C VAL A 190 9.16 3.34 -3.60
N ASP A 191 9.80 2.17 -3.68
CA ASP A 191 11.17 2.02 -4.18
C ASP A 191 11.30 2.51 -5.64
N SER A 192 10.27 2.34 -6.47
CA SER A 192 10.29 2.87 -7.85
C SER A 192 10.26 4.39 -7.96
N TRP A 193 10.04 5.12 -6.86
CA TRP A 193 10.13 6.59 -6.78
C TRP A 193 11.34 7.05 -5.96
N SER A 194 12.25 6.14 -5.59
CA SER A 194 13.36 6.39 -4.69
C SER A 194 14.72 6.58 -5.39
N GLU A 195 14.72 6.64 -6.72
CA GLU A 195 15.88 6.89 -7.59
C GLU A 195 15.73 8.23 -8.30
#